data_AF-A0A7C5JGM5-F1
#
_entry.id   AF-A0A7C5JGM5-F1
#
_cell.length_a   1.000
_cell.length_b   1.000
_cell.length_c   1.000
_cell.angle_alpha   90.00
_cell.angle_beta   90.00
_cell.angle_gamma   90.00
#
_symmetry.space_group_name_H-M   'P 1'
#
loop_
_entity.id
_entity.type
_entity.pdbx_description
1 polymer ?
#
loop_
_entity_poly.entity_id
_entity_poly.type
_entity_poly.pdbx_seq_one_letter_code
_entity_poly.pdbx_strand_id
1 'polypeptide(L)'
;RANIVKALTSNSIAVLGHIGLMPQFLRSDGGYKIRGKDQADINQLLSDAKALEKAGAFAIVIEGVKEDVAKMITESVSIPTIGIGAGIYTDGQVLVWSDMFGFFEDFKPKFVKQYCNGANMIRESLNQYITEVKNREFPTKEFTY
;
A
#
# COMPACT_ATOMS: atom_id res chain seq x y z
N ARG A 1 15.24 3.67 12.30
CA ARG A 1 15.55 2.37 12.97
C ARG A 1 16.53 1.52 12.14
N ALA A 2 17.54 2.14 11.55
CA ALA A 2 18.44 1.48 10.59
C ALA A 2 19.28 0.35 11.22
N ASN A 3 19.61 0.45 12.51
CA ASN A 3 20.31 -0.58 13.25
C ASN A 3 19.56 -1.94 13.27
N ILE A 4 18.22 -1.92 13.38
CA ILE A 4 17.41 -3.14 13.35
C ILE A 4 17.43 -3.76 11.95
N VAL A 5 17.28 -2.93 10.91
CA VAL A 5 17.39 -3.38 9.52
C VAL A 5 18.74 -4.04 9.28
N LYS A 6 19.83 -3.42 9.75
CA LYS A 6 21.18 -3.98 9.62
C LYS A 6 21.32 -5.33 10.33
N ALA A 7 20.74 -5.48 11.51
CA ALA A 7 20.77 -6.75 12.23
C ALA A 7 20.02 -7.85 11.46
N LEU A 8 18.83 -7.55 10.92
CA LEU A 8 18.05 -8.50 10.12
C LEU A 8 18.78 -8.91 8.84
N THR A 9 19.27 -7.94 8.08
CA THR A 9 19.93 -8.18 6.78
C THR A 9 21.26 -8.92 6.96
N SER A 10 21.98 -8.67 8.05
CA SER A 10 23.21 -9.42 8.39
C SER A 10 22.93 -10.88 8.80
N ASN A 11 21.68 -11.23 9.09
CA ASN A 11 21.22 -12.58 9.39
C ASN A 11 20.37 -13.18 8.25
N SER A 12 20.62 -12.75 7.01
CA SER A 12 19.97 -13.28 5.80
C SER A 12 18.44 -13.09 5.75
N ILE A 13 17.90 -12.12 6.50
CA ILE A 13 16.49 -11.73 6.41
C ILE A 13 16.38 -10.53 5.48
N ALA A 14 15.73 -10.70 4.34
CA ALA A 14 15.47 -9.62 3.40
C ALA A 14 14.51 -8.59 4.02
N VAL A 15 14.83 -7.31 3.89
CA VAL A 15 14.03 -6.21 4.44
C VAL A 15 13.60 -5.26 3.34
N LEU A 16 12.30 -5.06 3.23
CA LEU A 16 11.71 -3.95 2.49
C LEU A 16 11.42 -2.83 3.50
N GLY A 17 12.03 -1.66 3.29
CA GLY A 17 11.81 -0.48 4.13
C GLY A 17 10.44 0.16 3.87
N HIS A 18 9.96 0.97 4.81
CA HIS A 18 8.76 1.78 4.64
C HIS A 18 8.98 3.13 5.31
N ILE A 19 8.86 4.22 4.55
CA ILE A 19 8.95 5.61 5.02
C ILE A 19 7.76 6.44 4.52
N GLY A 20 7.61 7.66 5.05
CA GLY A 20 6.49 8.52 4.74
C GLY A 20 5.37 8.38 5.77
N LEU A 21 4.14 8.29 5.32
CA LEU A 21 2.99 7.98 6.15
C LEU A 21 3.06 6.51 6.53
N MET A 22 3.17 6.21 7.82
CA MET A 22 3.23 4.85 8.32
C MET A 22 1.98 4.57 9.17
N PRO A 23 0.99 3.80 8.68
CA PRO A 23 -0.29 3.60 9.36
C PRO A 23 -0.18 3.09 10.81
N GLN A 24 0.92 2.41 11.15
CA GLN A 24 1.22 1.94 12.51
C GLN A 24 1.31 3.08 13.53
N PHE A 25 1.66 4.29 13.09
CA PHE A 25 1.82 5.50 13.90
C PHE A 25 0.64 6.46 13.77
N LEU A 26 -0.48 6.02 13.18
CA LEU A 26 -1.66 6.86 12.93
C LEU A 26 -2.10 7.67 14.15
N ARG A 27 -2.12 7.04 15.34
CA ARG A 27 -2.54 7.70 16.58
C ARG A 27 -1.53 8.74 17.06
N SER A 28 -0.24 8.42 17.06
CA SER A 28 0.82 9.35 17.48
C SER A 28 0.97 10.51 16.51
N ASP A 29 0.73 10.27 15.22
CA ASP A 29 0.86 11.28 14.17
C ASP A 29 -0.41 12.15 14.06
N GLY A 30 -1.50 11.79 14.76
CA GLY A 30 -2.77 12.51 14.75
C GLY A 30 -3.52 12.37 13.44
N GLY A 31 -3.51 11.18 12.83
CA GLY A 31 -4.22 10.84 11.60
C GLY A 31 -3.33 10.66 10.38
N TYR A 32 -3.97 10.41 9.23
CA TYR A 32 -3.30 10.20 7.95
C TYR A 32 -2.77 11.54 7.40
N LYS A 33 -1.49 11.84 7.66
CA LYS A 33 -0.86 13.10 7.24
C LYS A 33 0.10 12.89 6.08
N ILE A 34 -0.15 13.62 4.99
CA ILE A 34 0.79 13.72 3.86
C ILE A 34 2.13 14.29 4.34
N ARG A 35 3.22 13.67 3.89
CA ARG A 35 4.61 14.01 4.21
C ARG A 35 5.30 14.76 3.07
N GLY A 36 6.45 15.35 3.35
CA GLY A 36 7.20 16.21 2.43
C GLY A 36 6.62 17.62 2.32
N LYS A 37 6.11 18.18 3.43
CA LYS A 37 5.47 19.50 3.42
C LYS A 37 6.45 20.65 3.60
N ASP A 38 7.42 20.48 4.48
CA ASP A 38 8.45 21.46 4.81
C ASP A 38 9.84 20.85 4.64
N GLN A 39 10.86 21.71 4.62
CA GLN A 39 12.23 21.31 4.35
C GLN A 39 12.78 20.33 5.39
N ALA A 40 12.34 20.42 6.65
CA ALA A 40 12.81 19.53 7.70
C ALA A 40 12.28 18.10 7.48
N ASP A 41 10.99 17.96 7.14
CA ASP A 41 10.37 16.67 6.81
C ASP A 41 10.99 16.07 5.54
N ILE A 42 11.26 16.89 4.51
CA ILE A 42 11.94 16.45 3.28
C ILE A 42 13.34 15.91 3.60
N ASN A 43 14.13 16.66 4.37
CA ASN A 43 15.48 16.25 4.75
C ASN A 43 15.46 14.95 5.58
N GLN A 44 14.47 14.81 6.47
CA GLN A 44 14.31 13.60 7.27
C GLN A 44 13.98 12.38 6.40
N LEU A 45 13.06 12.50 5.45
CA LEU A 45 12.70 11.41 4.53
C LEU A 45 13.89 10.95 3.67
N LEU A 46 14.68 11.91 3.16
CA LEU A 46 15.90 11.61 2.40
C LEU A 46 16.94 10.89 3.27
N SER A 47 17.10 11.34 4.52
CA SER A 47 17.99 10.71 5.49
C SER A 47 17.53 9.29 5.82
N ASP A 48 16.23 9.09 6.05
CA ASP A 48 15.65 7.78 6.35
C ASP A 48 15.83 6.80 5.19
N ALA A 49 15.59 7.24 3.95
CA ALA A 49 15.77 6.41 2.76
C ALA A 49 17.22 5.91 2.63
N LYS A 50 18.19 6.83 2.71
CA LYS A 50 19.63 6.50 2.66
C LYS A 50 20.07 5.64 3.83
N ALA A 51 19.50 5.85 5.02
CA ALA A 51 19.80 5.05 6.20
C ALA A 51 19.29 3.61 6.06
N LEU A 52 18.11 3.41 5.46
CA LEU A 52 17.55 2.08 5.17
C LEU A 52 18.38 1.34 4.12
N GLU A 53 18.73 2.03 3.02
CA GLU A 53 19.62 1.48 1.99
C GLU A 53 20.96 1.06 2.58
N LYS A 54 21.63 1.95 3.32
CA LYS A 54 22.92 1.67 3.98
C LYS A 54 22.83 0.49 4.96
N ALA A 55 21.66 0.28 5.57
CA ALA A 55 21.41 -0.85 6.46
C ALA A 55 21.17 -2.18 5.71
N GLY A 56 21.03 -2.16 4.38
CA GLY A 56 20.85 -3.33 3.53
C GLY A 56 19.40 -3.65 3.17
N ALA A 57 18.48 -2.69 3.31
CA ALA A 57 17.15 -2.85 2.73
C ALA A 57 17.27 -3.05 1.21
N PHE A 58 16.48 -3.95 0.63
CA PHE A 58 16.55 -4.24 -0.81
C PHE A 58 15.62 -3.37 -1.65
N ALA A 59 14.62 -2.74 -1.01
CA ALA A 59 13.68 -1.80 -1.61
C ALA A 59 13.01 -0.95 -0.51
N ILE A 60 12.32 0.12 -0.89
CA ILE A 60 11.62 1.02 0.04
C ILE A 60 10.21 1.33 -0.46
N VAL A 61 9.19 1.13 0.37
CA VAL A 61 7.86 1.70 0.15
C VAL A 61 7.84 3.16 0.62
N ILE A 62 7.31 4.03 -0.23
CA ILE A 62 7.09 5.45 0.00
C ILE A 62 5.57 5.69 0.01
N GLU A 63 5.00 5.94 1.19
CA GLU A 63 3.55 6.11 1.36
C GLU A 63 3.19 7.55 1.69
N GLY A 64 2.18 8.11 1.00
CA GLY A 64 1.59 9.41 1.34
C GLY A 64 2.60 10.57 1.35
N VAL A 65 3.53 10.59 0.40
CA VAL A 65 4.55 11.65 0.23
C VAL A 65 4.21 12.50 -0.98
N LYS A 66 4.49 13.82 -0.96
CA LYS A 66 4.36 14.64 -2.17
C LYS A 66 5.20 14.08 -3.33
N GLU A 67 4.67 14.16 -4.54
CA GLU A 67 5.26 13.56 -5.74
C GLU A 67 6.68 14.06 -6.05
N ASP A 68 6.93 15.37 -5.92
CA ASP A 68 8.25 15.98 -6.10
C ASP A 68 9.27 15.45 -5.08
N VAL A 69 8.83 15.26 -3.83
CA VAL A 69 9.68 14.69 -2.76
C VAL A 69 9.92 13.20 -2.97
N ALA A 70 8.91 12.44 -3.40
CA ALA A 70 9.06 11.02 -3.71
C ALA A 70 10.02 10.79 -4.89
N LYS A 71 9.99 11.68 -5.89
CA LYS A 71 10.98 11.72 -6.96
C LYS A 71 12.39 11.95 -6.41
N MET A 72 12.57 12.97 -5.57
CA MET A 72 13.88 13.24 -4.94
C MET A 72 14.40 12.04 -4.13
N ILE A 73 13.52 11.35 -3.40
CA ILE A 73 13.90 10.14 -2.64
C ILE A 73 14.38 9.05 -3.60
N THR A 74 13.60 8.77 -4.65
CA THR A 74 13.90 7.73 -5.64
C THR A 74 15.22 8.01 -6.35
N GLU A 75 15.49 9.25 -6.73
CA GLU A 75 16.77 9.65 -7.34
C GLU A 75 17.96 9.63 -6.36
N SER A 76 17.72 9.54 -5.05
CA SER A 76 18.75 9.63 -4.01
C SER A 76 19.26 8.28 -3.49
N VAL A 77 18.62 7.18 -3.87
CA VAL A 77 18.97 5.81 -3.50
C VAL A 77 19.14 4.96 -4.76
N SER A 78 19.91 3.88 -4.67
CA SER A 78 20.15 2.92 -5.76
C SER A 78 19.21 1.71 -5.75
N ILE A 79 18.52 1.48 -4.63
CA ILE A 79 17.54 0.40 -4.48
C ILE A 79 16.14 0.82 -4.97
N PRO A 80 15.31 -0.12 -5.47
CA PRO A 80 13.98 0.20 -5.98
C PRO A 80 13.06 0.87 -4.94
N THR A 81 12.29 1.85 -5.39
CA THR A 81 11.22 2.48 -4.60
C THR A 81 9.84 2.06 -5.08
N ILE A 82 8.91 1.83 -4.15
CA ILE A 82 7.52 1.44 -4.43
C ILE A 82 6.59 2.50 -3.85
N GLY A 83 5.84 3.18 -4.71
CA GLY A 83 4.93 4.25 -4.33
C GLY A 83 3.54 3.77 -3.96
N ILE A 84 2.93 4.40 -2.95
CA ILE A 84 1.48 4.38 -2.70
C ILE A 84 1.04 5.78 -2.26
N GLY A 85 0.31 6.47 -3.14
CA GLY A 85 0.03 7.90 -2.93
C GLY A 85 1.30 8.76 -2.91
N ALA A 86 2.31 8.38 -3.69
CA ALA A 86 3.61 9.05 -3.80
C ALA A 86 3.92 9.58 -5.23
N GLY A 87 2.92 9.62 -6.11
CA GLY A 87 3.10 10.04 -7.50
C GLY A 87 3.72 8.98 -8.40
N ILE A 88 4.05 9.35 -9.63
CA ILE A 88 4.45 8.40 -10.69
C ILE A 88 5.95 8.10 -10.76
N TYR A 89 6.78 8.83 -10.02
CA TYR A 89 8.24 8.81 -10.18
C TYR A 89 8.96 7.75 -9.33
N THR A 90 8.24 6.89 -8.61
CA THR A 90 8.81 5.69 -7.98
C THR A 90 8.95 4.55 -8.98
N ASP A 91 9.87 3.62 -8.75
CA ASP A 91 10.17 2.53 -9.69
C ASP A 91 9.02 1.51 -9.83
N GLY A 92 8.19 1.38 -8.81
CA GLY A 92 6.98 0.58 -8.81
C GLY A 92 5.84 1.24 -8.05
N GLN A 93 4.68 0.59 -8.06
CA GLN A 93 3.46 1.06 -7.39
C GLN A 93 2.81 -0.08 -6.61
N VAL A 94 2.17 0.25 -5.49
CA VAL A 94 1.35 -0.69 -4.71
C VAL A 94 0.01 -0.05 -4.35
N LEU A 95 -1.04 -0.86 -4.37
CA LEU A 95 -2.36 -0.50 -3.88
C LEU A 95 -2.90 -1.66 -3.04
N VAL A 96 -3.76 -1.34 -2.07
CA VAL A 96 -4.54 -2.36 -1.37
C VAL A 96 -5.58 -2.90 -2.34
N TRP A 97 -5.55 -4.21 -2.59
CA TRP A 97 -6.39 -4.86 -3.61
C TRP A 97 -7.89 -4.60 -3.41
N SER A 98 -8.36 -4.57 -2.16
CA SER A 98 -9.76 -4.33 -1.82
C SER A 98 -10.22 -2.91 -2.14
N ASP A 99 -9.34 -1.93 -1.97
CA ASP A 99 -9.63 -0.54 -2.30
C ASP A 99 -9.63 -0.38 -3.83
N MET A 100 -8.65 -1.01 -4.49
CA MET A 100 -8.54 -1.06 -5.95
C MET A 100 -9.75 -1.73 -6.61
N PHE A 101 -10.35 -2.74 -5.98
CA PHE A 101 -11.55 -3.41 -6.47
C PHE A 101 -12.86 -2.85 -5.89
N GLY A 102 -12.80 -1.80 -5.06
CA GLY A 102 -13.99 -1.11 -4.58
C GLY A 102 -14.93 -2.00 -3.75
N PHE A 103 -14.39 -2.82 -2.86
CA PHE A 103 -15.23 -3.56 -1.89
C PHE A 103 -15.71 -2.70 -0.73
N PHE A 104 -14.96 -1.66 -0.40
CA PHE A 104 -15.34 -0.69 0.63
C PHE A 104 -15.90 0.57 -0.05
N GLU A 105 -17.15 0.90 0.25
CA GLU A 105 -17.86 2.03 -0.38
C GLU A 105 -17.85 3.30 0.48
N ASP A 106 -17.80 3.16 1.81
CA ASP A 106 -17.93 4.30 2.74
C ASP A 106 -16.70 5.22 2.75
N PHE A 107 -15.54 4.70 2.35
CA PHE A 107 -14.29 5.46 2.32
C PHE A 107 -13.46 5.12 1.10
N LYS A 108 -13.11 6.16 0.33
CA LYS A 108 -12.22 6.05 -0.82
C LYS A 108 -11.00 6.96 -0.62
N PRO A 109 -9.80 6.41 -0.39
CA PRO A 109 -8.60 7.23 -0.33
C PRO A 109 -8.37 7.94 -1.68
N LYS A 110 -7.96 9.22 -1.62
CA LYS A 110 -7.77 10.06 -2.82
C LYS A 110 -6.81 9.45 -3.86
N PHE A 111 -5.81 8.70 -3.40
CA PHE A 111 -4.79 8.09 -4.25
C PHE A 111 -5.20 6.75 -4.87
N VAL A 112 -6.39 6.22 -4.55
CA VAL A 112 -6.84 4.92 -5.06
C VAL A 112 -7.71 5.11 -6.31
N LYS A 113 -7.27 4.52 -7.43
CA LYS A 113 -8.12 4.25 -8.57
C LYS A 113 -8.86 2.92 -8.36
N GLN A 114 -10.19 2.95 -8.47
CA GLN A 114 -11.01 1.73 -8.51
C GLN A 114 -11.05 1.19 -9.94
N TYR A 115 -10.80 -0.11 -10.09
CA TYR A 115 -10.78 -0.83 -11.36
C TYR A 115 -12.02 -1.68 -11.57
N CYS A 116 -12.81 -1.93 -10.52
CA CYS A 116 -14.13 -2.54 -10.63
C CYS A 116 -15.09 -2.03 -9.53
N ASN A 117 -16.37 -2.39 -9.65
CA ASN A 117 -17.37 -2.18 -8.61
C ASN A 117 -17.61 -3.49 -7.85
N GLY A 118 -16.59 -3.92 -7.11
CA GLY A 118 -16.56 -5.22 -6.45
C GLY A 118 -17.67 -5.40 -5.43
N ALA A 119 -18.00 -4.35 -4.66
CA ALA A 119 -19.09 -4.41 -3.69
C ALA A 119 -20.42 -4.78 -4.35
N ASN A 120 -20.78 -4.13 -5.47
CA ASN A 120 -21.99 -4.45 -6.21
C ASN A 120 -21.95 -5.86 -6.79
N MET A 121 -20.85 -6.24 -7.44
CA MET A 121 -20.70 -7.58 -8.04
C MET A 121 -20.90 -8.70 -7.01
N ILE A 122 -20.34 -8.54 -5.81
CA ILE A 122 -20.50 -9.52 -4.73
C ILE A 122 -21.94 -9.54 -4.21
N ARG A 123 -22.59 -8.38 -4.02
CA ARG A 123 -24.00 -8.33 -3.60
C ARG A 123 -24.93 -9.00 -4.60
N GLU A 124 -24.75 -8.74 -5.89
CA GLU A 124 -25.53 -9.36 -6.95
C GLU A 124 -25.35 -10.88 -6.95
N SER A 125 -24.09 -11.34 -6.89
CA SER A 125 -23.78 -12.78 -6.86
C SER A 125 -24.38 -13.48 -5.63
N LEU A 126 -24.33 -12.83 -4.45
CA LEU A 126 -24.92 -13.36 -3.22
C LEU A 126 -26.45 -13.39 -3.31
N ASN A 127 -27.09 -12.37 -3.86
CA ASN A 127 -28.54 -12.34 -4.04
C ASN A 127 -29.01 -13.43 -5.02
N GLN A 128 -28.25 -13.66 -6.09
CA GLN A 128 -28.50 -14.75 -7.03
C GLN A 128 -28.40 -16.10 -6.32
N TYR A 129 -27.30 -16.36 -5.61
CA TYR A 129 -27.13 -17.59 -4.84
C TYR A 129 -28.25 -17.82 -3.83
N ILE A 130 -28.64 -16.78 -3.07
CA ILE A 130 -29.75 -16.85 -2.11
C ILE A 130 -31.06 -17.22 -2.82
N THR A 131 -31.33 -16.64 -3.99
CA THR A 131 -32.53 -16.92 -4.78
C THR A 131 -32.54 -18.35 -5.26
N GLU A 132 -31.45 -18.82 -5.87
CA GLU A 132 -31.33 -20.18 -6.40
C GLU A 132 -31.47 -21.23 -5.29
N VAL A 133 -30.89 -21.00 -4.11
CA VAL A 133 -31.04 -21.90 -2.95
C VAL A 133 -32.47 -21.92 -2.43
N LYS A 134 -33.11 -20.75 -2.28
CA LYS A 134 -34.50 -20.65 -1.79
C LYS A 134 -35.48 -21.33 -2.74
N ASN A 135 -35.25 -21.22 -4.04
CA ASN A 135 -36.08 -21.84 -5.07
C ASN A 135 -35.71 -23.31 -5.34
N ARG A 136 -34.67 -23.84 -4.68
CA ARG A 136 -34.11 -25.18 -4.95
C ARG A 136 -33.64 -25.38 -6.39
N GLU A 137 -33.24 -24.29 -7.04
CA GLU A 137 -32.57 -24.29 -8.35
C GLU A 137 -31.09 -24.71 -8.18
N PHE A 138 -30.49 -24.39 -7.03
CA PHE A 138 -29.18 -24.89 -6.60
C PHE A 138 -29.30 -25.79 -5.36
N PRO A 139 -28.57 -26.92 -5.28
CA PRO A 139 -27.72 -27.49 -6.32
C PRO A 139 -28.51 -28.20 -7.42
N THR A 140 -27.99 -28.19 -8.65
CA THR A 140 -28.46 -29.03 -9.74
C THR A 140 -27.77 -30.41 -9.72
N LYS A 141 -28.12 -31.30 -10.66
CA LYS A 141 -27.43 -32.58 -10.84
C LYS A 141 -25.93 -32.44 -11.13
N GLU A 142 -25.51 -31.34 -11.76
CA GLU A 142 -24.09 -31.07 -12.01
C GLU A 142 -23.31 -30.89 -10.70
N PHE A 143 -23.97 -30.34 -9.67
CA PHE A 143 -23.37 -30.02 -8.38
C PHE A 143 -23.76 -31.02 -7.28
N THR A 144 -24.19 -32.24 -7.64
CA THR A 144 -24.63 -33.30 -6.71
C THR A 144 -24.04 -34.65 -7.14
N TYR A 145 -23.67 -35.51 -6.17
CA TYR A 145 -23.20 -36.89 -6.40
C TYR A 145 -24.32 -37.93 -6.32
#